data_AF-A0A9D5A4H5-F1
#
_entry.id   AF-A0A9D5A4H5-F1
#
_cell.length_a   1.000
_cell.length_b   1.000
_cell.length_c   1.000
_cell.angle_alpha   90.00
_cell.angle_beta   90.00
_cell.angle_gamma   90.00
#
_symmetry.space_group_name_H-M   'P 1'
#
loop_
_entity.id
_entity.type
_entity.pdbx_description
1 polymer ?
#
loop_
_entity_poly.entity_id
_entity_poly.type
_entity_poly.pdbx_seq_one_letter_code
_entity_poly.pdbx_strand_id
1 'polypeptide(L)'
;LHAQLILSGLDSSLFLLNNLLHMYSNCGLTHDAFQVFQETNHRNIFTWNTMIRAFVNSGRINEADKLFDEMPVRVKDSVSWTTMISGYIQNGFHERGVETFNLMLRESNGRDQNYAPFSFTSVMKACGLLGDSRLALQLHGLVIKFGFGMETCIQNSLVGMYVKCGDVGLAETVFFDIERPSLFCWNSMIYGYSQMYGPYKALQIFNRMPEH
;
A
#
# COMPACT_ATOMS: atom_id res chain seq x y z
N LEU A 1 -3.96 16.70 -32.81
CA LEU A 1 -2.82 15.75 -32.78
C LEU A 1 -3.12 14.47 -31.99
N HIS A 2 -3.43 14.50 -30.68
CA HIS A 2 -3.77 13.28 -29.92
C HIS A 2 -5.07 12.58 -30.38
N ALA A 3 -6.16 13.32 -30.61
CA ALA A 3 -7.39 12.78 -31.20
C ALA A 3 -7.20 12.33 -32.67
N GLN A 4 -6.17 12.84 -33.37
CA GLN A 4 -5.86 12.46 -34.76
C GLN A 4 -5.07 11.14 -34.85
N LEU A 5 -4.34 10.75 -33.80
CA LEU A 5 -3.67 9.45 -33.70
C LEU A 5 -4.66 8.31 -33.38
N ILE A 6 -5.74 8.63 -32.67
CA ILE A 6 -6.83 7.69 -32.36
C ILE A 6 -7.68 7.41 -33.61
N LEU A 7 -7.81 8.39 -34.51
CA LEU A 7 -8.55 8.26 -35.77
C LEU A 7 -7.74 7.64 -36.92
N SER A 8 -6.41 7.51 -36.81
CA SER A 8 -5.55 7.05 -37.91
C SER A 8 -5.41 5.53 -38.05
N GLY A 9 -6.23 4.73 -37.37
CA GLY A 9 -6.30 3.29 -37.63
C GLY A 9 -5.05 2.50 -37.24
N LEU A 10 -4.31 2.94 -36.22
CA LEU A 10 -3.31 2.11 -35.56
C LEU A 10 -3.98 1.32 -34.44
N ASP A 11 -4.81 0.37 -34.83
CA ASP A 11 -5.00 -0.80 -34.00
C ASP A 11 -3.62 -1.47 -33.82
N SER A 12 -3.34 -2.04 -32.65
CA SER A 12 -2.18 -2.91 -32.34
C SER A 12 -0.88 -2.34 -31.74
N SER A 13 -0.94 -1.54 -30.68
CA SER A 13 -0.20 -2.00 -29.49
C SER A 13 -0.79 -1.47 -28.19
N LEU A 14 -1.27 -2.42 -27.37
CA LEU A 14 -1.51 -2.21 -25.94
C LEU A 14 -0.32 -1.51 -25.26
N PHE A 15 0.90 -1.67 -25.80
CA PHE A 15 2.11 -0.98 -25.38
C PHE A 15 2.03 0.56 -25.52
N LEU A 16 1.68 1.09 -26.69
CA LEU A 16 1.55 2.55 -26.88
C LEU A 16 0.41 3.13 -26.06
N LEU A 17 -0.71 2.40 -25.96
CA LEU A 17 -1.85 2.78 -25.11
C LEU A 17 -1.46 2.84 -23.63
N ASN A 18 -0.76 1.83 -23.13
CA ASN A 18 -0.27 1.77 -21.77
C ASN A 18 0.72 2.90 -21.46
N ASN A 19 1.59 3.24 -22.42
CA ASN A 19 2.52 4.36 -22.29
C ASN A 19 1.81 5.72 -22.26
N LEU A 20 0.77 5.90 -23.09
CA LEU A 20 -0.04 7.12 -23.09
C LEU A 20 -0.83 7.27 -21.80
N LEU A 21 -1.50 6.22 -21.33
CA LEU A 21 -2.21 6.22 -20.04
C LEU A 21 -1.26 6.49 -18.88
N HIS A 22 -0.06 5.89 -18.89
CA HIS A 22 0.94 6.15 -17.88
C HIS A 22 1.45 7.60 -17.93
N MET A 23 1.70 8.15 -19.11
CA MET A 23 2.12 9.54 -19.31
C MET A 23 1.06 10.52 -18.82
N TYR A 24 -0.20 10.37 -19.26
CA TYR A 24 -1.29 11.24 -18.84
C TYR A 24 -1.56 11.18 -17.34
N SER A 25 -1.50 9.98 -16.75
CA SER A 25 -1.61 9.81 -15.30
C SER A 25 -0.49 10.54 -14.55
N ASN A 26 0.74 10.49 -15.04
CA ASN A 26 1.88 11.16 -14.39
C ASN A 26 1.85 12.68 -14.60
N CYS A 27 1.21 13.16 -15.66
CA CYS A 27 1.02 14.59 -15.94
C CYS A 27 -0.22 15.20 -15.26
N GLY A 28 -0.96 14.44 -14.44
CA GLY A 28 -2.17 14.92 -13.76
C GLY A 28 -3.38 15.14 -14.69
N LEU A 29 -3.29 14.70 -15.95
CA LEU A 29 -4.36 14.81 -16.96
C LEU A 29 -5.31 13.60 -16.86
N THR A 30 -5.86 13.38 -15.67
CA THR A 30 -6.70 12.21 -15.37
C THR A 30 -7.95 12.14 -16.24
N HIS A 31 -8.50 13.29 -16.65
CA HIS A 31 -9.68 13.34 -17.52
C HIS A 31 -9.37 12.80 -18.93
N ASP A 32 -8.27 13.25 -19.54
CA ASP A 32 -7.86 12.81 -20.87
C ASP A 32 -7.47 11.33 -20.86
N ALA A 33 -6.78 10.87 -19.80
CA ALA A 33 -6.50 9.46 -19.60
C ALA A 33 -7.80 8.62 -19.53
N PHE A 34 -8.83 9.14 -18.87
CA PHE A 34 -10.11 8.45 -18.75
C PHE A 34 -10.88 8.39 -20.07
N GLN A 35 -10.82 9.43 -20.91
CA GLN A 35 -11.41 9.39 -22.26
C GLN A 35 -10.77 8.27 -23.08
N VAL A 36 -9.44 8.19 -23.10
CA VAL A 36 -8.70 7.12 -23.79
C VAL A 36 -9.08 5.73 -23.23
N PHE A 37 -9.26 5.61 -21.93
CA PHE A 37 -9.73 4.38 -21.29
C PHE A 37 -11.14 3.97 -21.75
N GLN A 38 -12.05 4.93 -21.90
CA GLN A 38 -13.42 4.68 -22.35
C GLN A 38 -13.48 4.22 -23.81
N GLU A 39 -12.64 4.77 -24.68
CA GLU A 39 -12.54 4.41 -26.10
C GLU A 39 -11.86 3.05 -26.34
N THR A 40 -11.18 2.49 -25.33
CA THR A 40 -10.48 1.21 -25.46
C THR A 40 -11.45 0.01 -25.40
N ASN A 41 -11.55 -0.74 -26.50
CA ASN A 41 -12.39 -1.95 -26.59
C ASN A 41 -11.82 -3.19 -25.88
N HIS A 42 -10.49 -3.26 -25.69
CA HIS A 42 -9.81 -4.39 -25.06
C HIS A 42 -9.00 -3.96 -23.83
N ARG A 43 -9.67 -3.79 -22.70
CA ARG A 43 -9.04 -3.43 -21.42
C ARG A 43 -8.40 -4.65 -20.78
N ASN A 44 -7.10 -4.56 -20.48
CA ASN A 44 -6.41 -5.57 -19.69
C ASN A 44 -6.12 -5.05 -18.27
N ILE A 45 -5.55 -5.92 -17.44
CA ILE A 45 -5.23 -5.61 -16.04
C ILE A 45 -4.40 -4.33 -15.85
N PHE A 46 -3.46 -4.06 -16.76
CA PHE A 46 -2.64 -2.85 -16.71
C PHE A 46 -3.47 -1.60 -17.01
N THR A 47 -4.37 -1.66 -17.99
CA THR A 47 -5.26 -0.56 -18.36
C THR A 47 -6.14 -0.15 -17.18
N TRP A 48 -6.72 -1.12 -16.47
CA TRP A 48 -7.49 -0.90 -15.24
C TRP A 48 -6.63 -0.31 -14.12
N ASN A 49 -5.52 -0.96 -13.77
CA ASN A 49 -4.64 -0.53 -12.67
C ASN A 49 -4.07 0.87 -12.89
N THR A 50 -3.77 1.23 -14.14
CA THR A 50 -3.26 2.56 -14.48
C THR A 50 -4.32 3.63 -14.25
N MET A 51 -5.57 3.40 -14.67
CA MET A 51 -6.64 4.37 -14.45
C MET A 51 -7.07 4.49 -12.99
N ILE A 52 -7.16 3.37 -12.28
CA ILE A 52 -7.43 3.37 -10.85
C ILE A 52 -6.36 4.18 -10.12
N ARG A 53 -5.07 3.95 -10.42
CA ARG A 53 -3.96 4.72 -9.85
C ARG A 53 -4.05 6.20 -10.19
N ALA A 54 -4.44 6.57 -11.41
CA ALA A 54 -4.60 7.97 -11.80
C ALA A 54 -5.68 8.69 -10.97
N PHE A 55 -6.82 8.04 -10.72
CA PHE A 55 -7.87 8.58 -9.86
C PHE A 55 -7.43 8.67 -8.39
N VAL A 56 -6.77 7.63 -7.88
CA VAL A 56 -6.21 7.62 -6.52
C VAL A 56 -5.23 8.78 -6.31
N ASN A 57 -4.27 8.97 -7.24
CA ASN A 57 -3.25 10.01 -7.13
C ASN A 57 -3.82 11.43 -7.26
N SER A 58 -4.99 11.57 -7.89
CA SER A 58 -5.70 12.85 -8.00
C SER A 58 -6.74 13.07 -6.90
N GLY A 59 -6.81 12.19 -5.89
CA GLY A 59 -7.76 12.27 -4.78
C GLY A 59 -9.21 11.97 -5.15
N ARG A 60 -9.46 11.52 -6.38
CA ARG A 60 -10.79 11.18 -6.91
C ARG A 60 -11.17 9.75 -6.55
N ILE A 61 -11.25 9.49 -5.25
CA ILE A 61 -11.42 8.14 -4.69
C ILE A 61 -12.75 7.50 -5.10
N ASN A 62 -13.84 8.27 -5.18
CA ASN A 62 -15.14 7.74 -5.59
C ASN A 62 -15.12 7.19 -7.03
N GLU A 63 -14.35 7.80 -7.92
CA GLU A 63 -14.17 7.31 -9.30
C GLU A 63 -13.24 6.10 -9.36
N ALA A 64 -12.20 6.06 -8.51
CA ALA A 64 -11.37 4.88 -8.36
C ALA A 64 -12.19 3.68 -7.87
N ASP A 65 -13.09 3.89 -6.90
CA ASP A 65 -14.00 2.87 -6.36
C ASP A 65 -14.88 2.27 -7.45
N LYS A 66 -15.56 3.13 -8.22
CA LYS A 66 -16.43 2.70 -9.32
C LYS A 66 -15.67 1.86 -10.34
N LEU A 67 -14.47 2.30 -10.75
CA LEU A 67 -13.66 1.52 -11.68
C LEU A 67 -13.17 0.20 -11.09
N PHE A 68 -12.82 0.18 -9.81
CA PHE A 68 -12.42 -1.05 -9.14
C PHE A 68 -13.59 -2.05 -9.06
N ASP A 69 -14.80 -1.58 -8.79
CA ASP A 69 -16.00 -2.41 -8.77
C ASP A 69 -16.40 -2.92 -10.16
N GLU A 70 -16.25 -2.09 -11.19
CA GLU A 70 -16.46 -2.48 -12.60
C GLU A 70 -15.41 -3.50 -13.10
N MET A 71 -14.20 -3.49 -12.52
CA MET A 71 -13.14 -4.42 -12.90
C MET A 71 -13.55 -5.88 -12.59
N PRO A 72 -13.59 -6.77 -13.60
CA PRO A 72 -14.01 -8.16 -13.37
C PRO A 72 -13.13 -8.85 -12.33
N VAL A 73 -13.74 -9.55 -11.37
CA VAL A 73 -13.04 -10.18 -10.24
C VAL A 73 -11.92 -11.11 -10.71
N ARG A 74 -12.11 -11.85 -11.81
CA ARG A 74 -11.10 -12.76 -12.39
C ARG A 74 -9.87 -12.05 -12.95
N VAL A 75 -9.94 -10.74 -13.15
CA VAL A 75 -8.86 -9.90 -13.68
C VAL A 75 -8.14 -9.15 -12.55
N LYS A 76 -8.75 -9.02 -11.36
CA LYS A 76 -8.11 -8.36 -10.22
C LYS A 76 -6.90 -9.17 -9.75
N ASP A 77 -5.78 -8.49 -9.58
CA ASP A 77 -4.53 -9.05 -9.04
C ASP A 77 -4.05 -8.29 -7.80
N SER A 78 -2.91 -8.72 -7.28
CA SER A 78 -2.21 -8.08 -6.16
C SER A 78 -2.00 -6.58 -6.38
N VAL A 79 -1.68 -6.15 -7.61
CA VAL A 79 -1.50 -4.72 -7.94
C VAL A 79 -2.82 -3.95 -7.86
N SER A 80 -3.92 -4.54 -8.33
CA SER A 80 -5.26 -3.96 -8.27
C SER A 80 -5.66 -3.65 -6.81
N TRP A 81 -5.52 -4.65 -5.94
CA TRP A 81 -5.83 -4.52 -4.50
C TRP A 81 -4.91 -3.55 -3.79
N THR A 82 -3.60 -3.67 -3.99
CA THR A 82 -2.61 -2.80 -3.34
C THR A 82 -2.76 -1.34 -3.76
N THR A 83 -3.13 -1.08 -5.01
CA THR A 83 -3.41 0.29 -5.50
C THR A 83 -4.59 0.90 -4.75
N MET A 84 -5.70 0.17 -4.60
CA MET A 84 -6.86 0.67 -3.84
C MET A 84 -6.57 0.84 -2.35
N ILE A 85 -5.97 -0.18 -1.71
CA ILE A 85 -5.63 -0.14 -0.28
C ILE A 85 -4.71 1.05 0.01
N SER A 86 -3.59 1.17 -0.71
CA SER A 86 -2.66 2.28 -0.51
C SER A 86 -3.29 3.63 -0.86
N GLY A 87 -4.15 3.66 -1.87
CA GLY A 87 -4.87 4.85 -2.29
C GLY A 87 -5.82 5.41 -1.24
N TYR A 88 -6.64 4.56 -0.62
CA TYR A 88 -7.48 4.98 0.50
C TYR A 88 -6.64 5.55 1.65
N ILE A 89 -5.55 4.86 2.01
CA ILE A 89 -4.72 5.24 3.15
C ILE A 89 -4.00 6.57 2.90
N GLN A 90 -3.51 6.80 1.68
CA GLN A 90 -2.87 8.06 1.29
C GLN A 90 -3.86 9.23 1.28
N ASN A 91 -5.13 8.97 1.00
CA ASN A 91 -6.19 9.98 0.96
C ASN A 91 -6.98 10.09 2.28
N GLY A 92 -6.49 9.53 3.38
CA GLY A 92 -7.08 9.67 4.72
C GLY A 92 -8.22 8.69 5.04
N PHE A 93 -8.62 7.82 4.11
CA PHE A 93 -9.69 6.84 4.30
C PHE A 93 -9.16 5.54 4.92
N HIS A 94 -8.53 5.62 6.09
CA HIS A 94 -7.79 4.51 6.70
C HIS A 94 -8.66 3.27 6.96
N GLU A 95 -9.87 3.45 7.49
CA GLU A 95 -10.82 2.36 7.74
C GLU A 95 -11.19 1.61 6.46
N ARG A 96 -11.49 2.34 5.37
CA ARG A 96 -11.78 1.76 4.06
C ARG A 96 -10.59 0.95 3.53
N GLY A 97 -9.36 1.43 3.74
CA GLY A 97 -8.15 0.69 3.39
C GLY A 97 -8.04 -0.67 4.10
N VAL A 98 -8.41 -0.72 5.39
CA VAL A 98 -8.46 -1.96 6.18
C VAL A 98 -9.59 -2.88 5.70
N GLU A 99 -10.77 -2.33 5.43
CA GLU A 99 -11.92 -3.08 4.89
C GLU A 99 -11.58 -3.73 3.54
N THR A 100 -10.96 -2.99 2.62
CA THR A 100 -10.52 -3.50 1.32
C THR A 100 -9.48 -4.61 1.45
N PHE A 101 -8.56 -4.52 2.42
CA PHE A 101 -7.63 -5.61 2.71
C PHE A 101 -8.34 -6.86 3.22
N ASN A 102 -9.34 -6.71 4.09
CA ASN A 102 -10.15 -7.84 4.54
C ASN A 102 -10.95 -8.48 3.39
N LEU A 103 -11.46 -7.67 2.45
CA LEU A 103 -12.11 -8.16 1.24
C LEU A 103 -11.12 -8.95 0.36
N MET A 104 -9.91 -8.42 0.15
CA MET A 104 -8.84 -9.11 -0.57
C MET A 104 -8.56 -10.50 0.03
N LEU A 105 -8.44 -10.60 1.36
CA LEU A 105 -8.20 -11.87 2.05
C LEU A 105 -9.37 -12.87 1.94
N ARG A 106 -10.61 -12.38 1.80
CA ARG A 106 -11.81 -13.22 1.63
C ARG A 106 -11.95 -13.73 0.20
N GLU A 107 -11.78 -12.86 -0.79
CA GLU A 107 -12.02 -13.20 -2.20
C GLU A 107 -10.93 -14.11 -2.79
N SER A 108 -9.70 -14.00 -2.31
CA SER A 108 -8.57 -14.84 -2.74
C SER A 108 -8.68 -16.32 -2.31
N ASN A 109 -9.68 -16.69 -1.50
CA ASN A 109 -9.99 -18.06 -1.07
C ASN A 109 -8.79 -18.87 -0.54
N GLY A 110 -7.71 -18.19 -0.11
CA GLY A 110 -6.45 -18.83 0.28
C GLY A 110 -5.74 -19.62 -0.83
N ARG A 111 -6.15 -19.51 -2.09
CA ARG A 111 -5.60 -20.31 -3.21
C ARG A 111 -4.50 -19.58 -3.99
N ASP A 112 -4.50 -18.26 -3.95
CA ASP A 112 -3.45 -17.46 -4.60
C ASP A 112 -2.37 -17.06 -3.59
N GLN A 113 -1.17 -17.61 -3.78
CA GLN A 113 0.04 -17.34 -2.99
C GLN A 113 0.68 -15.97 -3.28
N ASN A 114 -0.01 -15.09 -4.01
CA ASN A 114 0.52 -13.82 -4.51
C ASN A 114 0.08 -12.61 -3.66
N TYR A 115 -0.05 -12.77 -2.34
CA TYR A 115 -0.18 -11.61 -1.46
C TYR A 115 1.14 -10.84 -1.47
N ALA A 116 1.12 -9.59 -1.92
CA ALA A 116 2.30 -8.76 -1.87
C ALA A 116 2.53 -8.30 -0.42
N PRO A 117 3.76 -8.42 0.13
CA PRO A 117 4.13 -7.80 1.40
C PRO A 117 3.73 -6.32 1.49
N PHE A 118 3.70 -5.62 0.35
CA PHE A 118 3.27 -4.23 0.25
C PHE A 118 1.82 -3.96 0.70
N SER A 119 0.91 -4.93 0.52
CA SER A 119 -0.46 -4.81 1.04
C SER A 119 -0.47 -4.76 2.57
N PHE A 120 0.35 -5.58 3.22
CA PHE A 120 0.52 -5.62 4.67
C PHE A 120 1.14 -4.32 5.19
N THR A 121 2.23 -3.85 4.59
CA THR A 121 2.89 -2.60 5.02
C THR A 121 1.95 -1.39 4.90
N SER A 122 1.13 -1.36 3.84
CA SER A 122 0.10 -0.34 3.67
C SER A 122 -0.90 -0.38 4.82
N VAL A 123 -1.50 -1.52 5.11
CA VAL A 123 -2.52 -1.64 6.17
C VAL A 123 -1.94 -1.46 7.57
N MET A 124 -0.70 -1.85 7.82
CA MET A 124 0.01 -1.53 9.06
C MET A 124 0.21 -0.03 9.25
N LYS A 125 0.47 0.71 8.17
CA LYS A 125 0.50 2.19 8.21
C LYS A 125 -0.88 2.74 8.61
N ALA A 126 -1.97 2.22 8.05
CA ALA A 126 -3.32 2.61 8.44
C ALA A 126 -3.61 2.29 9.91
N CYS A 127 -3.26 1.09 10.36
CA CYS A 127 -3.41 0.65 11.75
C CYS A 127 -2.68 1.58 12.72
N GLY A 128 -1.44 1.96 12.40
CA GLY A 128 -0.69 2.91 13.21
C GLY A 128 -1.33 4.31 13.25
N LEU A 129 -1.97 4.76 12.16
CA LEU A 129 -2.69 6.03 12.14
C LEU A 129 -4.01 5.99 12.92
N LEU A 130 -4.67 4.83 12.94
CA LEU A 130 -5.89 4.59 13.73
C LEU A 130 -5.59 4.37 15.22
N GLY A 131 -4.35 4.01 15.57
CA GLY A 131 -3.97 3.66 16.94
C GLY A 131 -4.63 2.37 17.45
N ASP A 132 -5.08 1.49 16.55
CA ASP A 132 -5.83 0.28 16.92
C ASP A 132 -4.90 -0.89 17.27
N SER A 133 -4.61 -1.07 18.56
CA SER A 133 -3.75 -2.16 19.05
C SER A 133 -4.31 -3.55 18.80
N ARG A 134 -5.65 -3.69 18.69
CA ARG A 134 -6.26 -5.00 18.39
C ARG A 134 -6.01 -5.37 16.94
N LEU A 135 -6.19 -4.43 16.02
CA LEU A 135 -5.86 -4.62 14.61
C LEU A 135 -4.36 -4.90 14.44
N ALA A 136 -3.48 -4.22 15.19
CA ALA A 136 -2.04 -4.43 15.14
C ALA A 136 -1.66 -5.90 15.44
N LEU A 137 -2.24 -6.48 16.49
CA LEU A 137 -2.04 -7.90 16.84
C LEU A 137 -2.58 -8.84 15.76
N GLN A 138 -3.73 -8.55 15.17
CA GLN A 138 -4.28 -9.35 14.07
C GLN A 138 -3.36 -9.33 12.84
N LEU A 139 -2.86 -8.15 12.45
CA LEU A 139 -1.93 -8.00 11.33
C LEU A 139 -0.61 -8.71 11.58
N HIS A 140 -0.06 -8.62 12.79
CA HIS A 140 1.15 -9.36 13.16
C HIS A 140 0.92 -10.89 13.08
N GLY A 141 -0.22 -11.39 13.59
CA GLY A 141 -0.59 -12.79 13.44
C GLY A 141 -0.69 -13.23 11.97
N LEU A 142 -1.22 -12.38 11.08
CA LEU A 142 -1.26 -12.65 9.65
C LEU A 142 0.15 -12.66 9.02
N VAL A 143 1.05 -11.76 9.41
CA VAL A 143 2.45 -11.77 8.96
C VAL A 143 3.12 -13.10 9.25
N ILE A 144 2.94 -13.62 10.47
CA ILE A 144 3.48 -14.92 10.88
C ILE A 144 2.84 -16.02 10.04
N LYS A 145 1.50 -16.02 9.93
CA LYS A 145 0.73 -17.02 9.17
C LYS A 145 1.18 -17.11 7.70
N PHE A 146 1.48 -15.99 7.06
CA PHE A 146 1.91 -15.94 5.65
C PHE A 146 3.42 -16.02 5.47
N GLY A 147 4.21 -16.13 6.55
CA GLY A 147 5.66 -16.29 6.47
C GLY A 147 6.43 -15.02 6.09
N PHE A 148 5.85 -13.84 6.27
CA PHE A 148 6.48 -12.55 5.92
C PHE A 148 7.40 -11.98 7.01
N GLY A 149 7.59 -12.66 8.13
CA GLY A 149 8.31 -12.15 9.30
C GLY A 149 9.80 -11.82 9.06
N MET A 150 10.41 -12.38 8.02
CA MET A 150 11.82 -12.13 7.67
C MET A 150 12.00 -10.98 6.66
N GLU A 151 10.92 -10.45 6.09
CA GLU A 151 10.98 -9.35 5.12
C GLU A 151 11.29 -8.04 5.84
N THR A 152 12.42 -7.38 5.51
CA THR A 152 12.84 -6.13 6.18
C THR A 152 11.75 -5.05 6.14
N CYS A 153 11.01 -4.94 5.03
CA CYS A 153 9.93 -3.97 4.90
C CYS A 153 8.77 -4.22 5.87
N ILE A 154 8.49 -5.50 6.18
CA ILE A 154 7.45 -5.92 7.12
C ILE A 154 7.93 -5.71 8.55
N GLN A 155 9.17 -6.09 8.87
CA GLN A 155 9.78 -5.84 10.17
C GLN A 155 9.78 -4.35 10.53
N ASN A 156 10.22 -3.49 9.60
CA ASN A 156 10.13 -2.04 9.74
C ASN A 156 8.69 -1.58 10.02
N SER A 157 7.73 -2.10 9.25
CA SER A 157 6.32 -1.70 9.37
C SER A 157 5.69 -2.17 10.68
N LEU A 158 6.05 -3.35 11.20
CA LEU A 158 5.60 -3.87 12.49
C LEU A 158 6.09 -2.99 13.64
N VAL A 159 7.38 -2.68 13.70
CA VAL A 159 7.95 -1.80 14.73
C VAL A 159 7.27 -0.43 14.69
N GLY A 160 7.19 0.18 13.51
CA GLY A 160 6.56 1.49 13.34
C GLY A 160 5.06 1.50 13.67
N MET A 161 4.35 0.42 13.36
CA MET A 161 2.92 0.26 13.70
C MET A 161 2.73 0.20 15.21
N TYR A 162 3.44 -0.69 15.91
CA TYR A 162 3.29 -0.84 17.36
C TYR A 162 3.64 0.43 18.12
N VAL A 163 4.71 1.13 17.72
CA VAL A 163 5.06 2.43 18.30
C VAL A 163 3.92 3.44 18.13
N LYS A 164 3.30 3.52 16.94
CA LYS A 164 2.20 4.45 16.68
C LYS A 164 0.88 4.06 17.36
N CYS A 165 0.65 2.77 17.59
CA CYS A 165 -0.43 2.27 18.43
C CYS A 165 -0.19 2.51 19.94
N GLY A 166 0.95 3.08 20.32
CA GLY A 166 1.32 3.33 21.72
C GLY A 166 1.81 2.09 22.46
N ASP A 167 1.96 0.95 21.79
CA ASP A 167 2.44 -0.29 22.39
C ASP A 167 3.94 -0.46 22.16
N VAL A 168 4.72 0.36 22.87
CA VAL A 168 6.18 0.34 22.75
C VAL A 168 6.76 -0.99 23.23
N GLY A 169 6.12 -1.70 24.16
CA GLY A 169 6.59 -3.01 24.63
C GLY A 169 6.54 -4.09 23.54
N LEU A 170 5.45 -4.14 22.77
CA LEU A 170 5.40 -5.03 21.60
C LEU A 170 6.35 -4.58 20.48
N ALA A 171 6.53 -3.27 20.30
CA ALA A 171 7.53 -2.75 19.36
C ALA A 171 8.95 -3.19 19.74
N GLU A 172 9.31 -3.13 21.03
CA GLU A 172 10.58 -3.63 21.56
C GLU A 172 10.77 -5.13 21.30
N THR A 173 9.72 -5.92 21.56
CA THR A 173 9.76 -7.37 21.34
C THR A 173 10.11 -7.68 19.88
N VAL A 174 9.39 -7.07 18.94
CA VAL A 174 9.68 -7.24 17.50
C VAL A 174 11.07 -6.71 17.16
N PHE A 175 11.47 -5.56 17.72
CA PHE A 175 12.76 -4.94 17.42
C PHE A 175 13.95 -5.82 17.82
N PHE A 176 13.90 -6.46 19.00
CA PHE A 176 14.97 -7.32 19.49
C PHE A 176 15.05 -8.67 18.76
N ASP A 177 13.96 -9.10 18.14
CA ASP A 177 13.96 -10.30 17.29
C ASP A 177 14.61 -10.07 15.91
N ILE A 178 14.85 -8.81 15.51
CA ILE A 178 15.49 -8.48 14.22
C ILE A 178 17.02 -8.58 14.35
N GLU A 179 17.64 -9.48 13.58
CA GLU A 179 19.10 -9.67 13.58
C GLU A 179 19.88 -8.40 13.19
N ARG A 180 19.39 -7.68 12.18
CA ARG A 180 19.99 -6.42 11.69
C ARG A 180 18.93 -5.33 11.55
N PRO A 181 18.58 -4.63 12.64
CA PRO A 181 17.56 -3.59 12.60
C PRO A 181 17.97 -2.45 11.68
N SER A 182 17.04 -2.01 10.81
CA SER A 182 17.29 -0.88 9.92
C SER A 182 17.35 0.44 10.70
N LEU A 183 17.92 1.48 10.08
CA LEU A 183 17.87 2.85 10.62
C LEU A 183 16.43 3.30 10.92
N PHE A 184 15.46 2.86 10.11
CA PHE A 184 14.04 3.13 10.36
C PHE A 184 13.55 2.52 11.67
N CYS A 185 13.92 1.26 11.97
CA CYS A 185 13.56 0.60 13.22
C CYS A 185 14.12 1.36 14.42
N TRP A 186 15.41 1.72 14.37
CA TRP A 186 16.04 2.51 15.43
C TRP A 186 15.35 3.86 15.65
N ASN A 187 15.11 4.63 14.57
CA ASN A 187 14.41 5.91 14.66
C ASN A 187 12.99 5.77 15.23
N SER A 188 12.29 4.70 14.84
CA SER A 188 10.95 4.39 15.35
C SER A 188 10.99 4.09 16.85
N MET A 189 11.95 3.29 17.32
CA MET A 189 12.13 2.98 18.73
C MET A 189 12.50 4.21 19.55
N ILE A 190 13.44 5.03 19.08
CA ILE A 190 13.83 6.29 19.75
C ILE A 190 12.62 7.21 19.88
N TYR A 191 11.83 7.36 18.81
CA TYR A 191 10.60 8.14 18.84
C TYR A 191 9.61 7.58 19.87
N GLY A 192 9.31 6.27 19.83
CA GLY A 192 8.38 5.64 20.77
C GLY A 192 8.81 5.78 22.23
N TYR A 193 10.10 5.58 22.50
CA TYR A 193 10.69 5.78 23.82
C TYR A 193 10.62 7.22 24.30
N SER A 194 10.83 8.19 23.40
CA SER A 194 10.70 9.61 23.72
C SER A 194 9.28 9.95 24.15
N GLN A 195 8.27 9.45 23.43
CA GLN A 195 6.87 9.69 23.75
C GLN A 195 6.43 9.02 25.06
N MET A 196 6.87 7.77 25.31
CA MET A 196 6.42 6.99 26.47
C MET A 196 7.21 7.25 27.75
N TYR A 197 8.52 7.47 27.63
CA TYR A 197 9.44 7.50 28.78
C TYR A 197 10.30 8.77 28.85
N GLY A 198 10.16 9.68 27.88
CA GLY A 198 10.89 10.93 27.82
C GLY A 198 12.26 10.85 27.13
N PRO A 199 12.88 12.02 26.91
CA PRO A 199 14.06 12.15 26.05
C PRO A 199 15.30 11.41 26.58
N TYR A 200 15.43 11.25 27.91
CA TYR A 200 16.58 10.57 28.49
C TYR A 200 16.62 9.08 28.13
N LYS A 201 15.49 8.37 28.19
CA LYS A 201 15.46 6.96 27.75
C LYS A 201 15.62 6.84 26.23
N ALA A 202 15.11 7.80 25.46
CA ALA A 202 15.32 7.84 24.01
C ALA A 202 16.81 7.96 23.65
N LEU A 203 17.57 8.79 24.38
CA LEU A 203 19.03 8.91 24.22
C LEU A 203 19.76 7.60 24.56
N GLN A 204 19.29 6.85 25.55
CA GLN A 204 19.89 5.54 25.85
C GLN A 204 19.72 4.54 24.70
N ILE A 205 18.57 4.56 24.02
CA ILE A 205 18.36 3.73 22.82
C ILE A 205 19.23 4.23 21.65
N PHE A 206 19.31 5.55 21.44
CA PHE A 206 20.18 6.12 20.42
C PHE A 206 21.65 5.72 20.60
N ASN A 207 22.17 5.77 21.83
CA ASN A 207 23.54 5.39 22.14
C ASN A 207 23.83 3.88 21.97
N ARG A 208 22.80 3.03 21.80
CA ARG A 208 22.96 1.60 21.48
C ARG A 208 23.04 1.33 19.98
N MET A 209 22.80 2.34 19.14
CA MET A 209 22.92 2.17 17.69
C MET A 209 24.38 1.83 17.35
N PRO A 210 24.63 0.76 16.57
CA PRO A 210 25.99 0.44 16.15
C PRO A 210 26.54 1.58 15.29
N GLU A 211 27.77 2.01 15.61
CA GLU A 211 28.55 2.90 14.73
C GLU A 211 28.90 2.11 13.45
N HIS A 212 28.68 2.73 12.28
CA HIS A 212 28.93 2.12 10.98
C HIS A 212 30.43 2.01 10.66
#